data_AF-A0A7X4BZ01-F1
#
_entry.id   AF-A0A7X4BZ01-F1
#
_cell.length_a   1.000
_cell.length_b   1.000
_cell.length_c   1.000
_cell.angle_alpha   90.00
_cell.angle_beta   90.00
_cell.angle_gamma   90.00
#
_symmetry.space_group_name_H-M   'P 1'
#
loop_
_entity.id
_entity.type
_entity.pdbx_description
1 polymer ?
#
loop_
_entity_poly.entity_id
_entity_poly.type
_entity_poly.pdbx_seq_one_letter_code
_entity_poly.pdbx_strand_id
1 'polypeptide(L)'
;MDLVPVALTLLAVVVTVVAIVFPLIRARGADDGVATADELSDLGRMREARNEALTAIMDLDDELERGNVSEGEHRTARVLLVRRAAALIREIEGREQILDEEIERAVQLSRERRRE
;
A
#
# COMPACT_ATOMS: atom_id res chain seq x y z
N MET A 1 -17.89 15.00 -47.14
CA MET A 1 -16.95 14.75 -46.02
C MET A 1 -17.57 13.68 -45.17
N ASP A 2 -17.08 12.45 -45.35
CA ASP A 2 -17.68 11.25 -44.77
C ASP A 2 -17.31 11.15 -43.28
N LEU A 3 -18.14 11.79 -42.44
CA LEU A 3 -18.01 11.74 -40.97
C LEU A 3 -18.43 10.38 -40.39
N VAL A 4 -19.22 9.61 -41.16
CA VAL A 4 -19.75 8.29 -40.76
C VAL A 4 -18.65 7.23 -40.56
N PRO A 5 -17.67 7.02 -41.47
CA PRO A 5 -16.61 6.05 -41.26
C PRO A 5 -15.69 6.40 -40.09
N VAL A 6 -15.44 7.70 -39.86
CA VAL A 6 -14.61 8.21 -38.75
C VAL A 6 -15.31 7.96 -37.41
N ALA A 7 -16.61 8.25 -37.32
CA ALA A 7 -17.39 7.98 -36.12
C ALA A 7 -17.45 6.49 -35.79
N LEU A 8 -17.57 5.62 -36.81
CA LEU A 8 -17.56 4.17 -36.63
C LEU A 8 -16.21 3.64 -36.15
N THR A 9 -15.10 4.18 -36.68
CA THR A 9 -13.75 3.79 -36.23
C THR A 9 -13.48 4.25 -34.80
N LEU A 10 -13.91 5.46 -34.43
CA LEU A 10 -13.80 5.96 -33.06
C LEU A 10 -14.62 5.11 -32.08
N LEU A 11 -15.85 4.73 -32.46
CA LEU A 11 -16.68 3.83 -31.67
C LEU A 11 -16.04 2.45 -31.51
N ALA A 12 -15.46 1.89 -32.58
CA ALA A 12 -14.76 0.61 -32.52
C ALA A 12 -13.55 0.66 -31.58
N VAL A 13 -12.74 1.72 -31.64
CA VAL A 13 -11.59 1.91 -30.73
C VAL A 13 -12.06 2.02 -29.28
N VAL A 14 -13.11 2.79 -29.01
CA VAL A 14 -13.66 2.93 -27.65
C VAL A 14 -14.18 1.58 -27.13
N VAL A 15 -14.91 0.82 -27.95
CA VAL A 15 -15.41 -0.51 -27.57
C VAL A 15 -14.27 -1.48 -27.32
N THR A 16 -13.21 -1.47 -28.13
CA THR A 16 -12.03 -2.32 -27.93
C THR A 16 -11.26 -1.92 -26.67
N VAL A 17 -11.07 -0.63 -26.41
CA VAL A 17 -10.41 -0.15 -25.19
C VAL A 17 -11.23 -0.53 -23.96
N VAL A 18 -12.55 -0.34 -23.98
CA VAL A 18 -13.42 -0.75 -22.87
C VAL A 18 -13.39 -2.28 -22.71
N ALA A 19 -13.46 -3.06 -23.77
CA ALA A 19 -13.45 -4.52 -23.69
C ALA A 19 -12.12 -5.11 -23.19
N ILE A 20 -10.98 -4.41 -23.36
CA ILE A 20 -9.67 -4.85 -22.87
C ILE A 20 -9.38 -4.30 -21.48
N VAL A 21 -9.72 -3.03 -21.21
CA VAL A 21 -9.42 -2.36 -19.94
C VAL A 21 -10.42 -2.74 -18.85
N PHE A 22 -11.70 -2.94 -19.18
CA PHE A 22 -12.74 -3.33 -18.23
C PHE A 22 -12.48 -4.67 -17.53
N PRO A 23 -12.08 -5.78 -18.20
CA PRO A 23 -11.72 -7.01 -17.50
C PRO A 23 -10.45 -6.86 -16.67
N LEU A 24 -9.51 -5.98 -17.06
CA LEU A 24 -8.31 -5.70 -16.25
C LEU A 24 -8.65 -4.97 -14.93
N ILE A 25 -9.60 -4.03 -14.97
CA ILE A 25 -10.09 -3.34 -13.77
C ILE A 25 -10.99 -4.26 -12.94
N ARG A 26 -11.80 -5.11 -13.58
CA ARG A 26 -12.68 -6.06 -12.89
C ARG A 26 -11.91 -7.21 -12.24
N ALA A 27 -10.81 -7.67 -12.85
CA ALA A 27 -9.91 -8.65 -12.25
C ALA A 27 -9.26 -8.08 -10.98
N ARG A 28 -8.95 -6.78 -10.94
CA ARG A 28 -8.43 -6.11 -9.73
C ARG A 28 -9.44 -5.99 -8.58
N GLY A 29 -10.73 -6.23 -8.85
CA GLY A 29 -11.79 -6.29 -7.83
C GLY A 29 -12.29 -7.71 -7.54
N ALA A 30 -11.74 -8.71 -8.21
CA ALA A 30 -12.05 -10.14 -8.03
C ALA A 30 -10.78 -10.92 -7.62
N ASP A 31 -9.88 -10.27 -6.88
CA ASP A 31 -8.82 -10.99 -6.17
C ASP A 31 -9.46 -11.72 -5.00
N ASP A 32 -9.75 -12.99 -5.25
CA ASP A 32 -10.12 -14.00 -4.28
C ASP A 32 -9.02 -14.10 -3.20
N GLY A 33 -9.11 -13.30 -2.14
CA GLY A 33 -8.63 -13.60 -0.79
C GLY A 33 -7.18 -14.10 -0.64
N VAL A 34 -6.29 -13.79 -1.57
CA VAL A 34 -4.86 -14.09 -1.48
C VAL A 34 -4.14 -12.76 -1.55
N ALA A 35 -3.52 -12.38 -0.43
CA ALA A 35 -2.60 -11.26 -0.33
C ALA A 35 -1.73 -11.17 -1.58
N THR A 36 -1.90 -10.10 -2.36
CA THR A 36 -1.17 -9.97 -3.62
C THR A 36 0.30 -9.70 -3.32
N ALA A 37 1.21 -10.11 -4.21
CA ALA A 37 2.64 -9.79 -4.08
C ALA A 37 2.89 -8.28 -3.94
N ASP A 38 1.96 -7.45 -4.42
CA ASP A 38 1.95 -5.99 -4.28
C ASP A 38 1.70 -5.55 -2.83
N GLU A 39 0.75 -6.17 -2.12
CA GLU A 39 0.45 -5.86 -0.71
C GLU A 39 1.59 -6.27 0.24
N LEU A 40 2.20 -7.44 -0.01
CA LEU A 40 3.39 -7.87 0.73
C LEU A 40 4.59 -6.96 0.46
N SER A 41 4.75 -6.50 -0.78
CA SER A 41 5.76 -5.51 -1.15
C SER A 41 5.52 -4.19 -0.43
N ASP A 42 4.28 -3.72 -0.37
CA ASP A 42 3.93 -2.47 0.28
C ASP A 42 4.21 -2.52 1.79
N LEU A 43 3.87 -3.64 2.45
CA LEU A 43 4.17 -3.84 3.87
C LEU A 43 5.69 -3.83 4.14
N GLY A 44 6.47 -4.40 3.21
CA GLY A 44 7.94 -4.32 3.23
C GLY A 44 8.45 -2.88 3.16
N ARG A 45 7.93 -2.07 2.22
CA ARG A 45 8.28 -0.65 2.10
C ARG A 45 7.91 0.16 3.34
N MET A 46 6.75 -0.12 3.92
CA MET A 46 6.30 0.57 5.14
C MET A 46 7.20 0.23 6.34
N ARG A 47 7.64 -1.02 6.47
CA ARG A 47 8.61 -1.44 7.50
C ARG A 47 9.95 -0.74 7.31
N GLU A 48 10.42 -0.60 6.07
CA GLU A 48 11.64 0.15 5.77
C GLU A 48 11.49 1.63 6.14
N ALA A 49 10.40 2.28 5.73
CA ALA A 49 10.13 3.68 6.09
C ALA A 49 10.01 3.89 7.61
N ARG A 50 9.50 2.88 8.34
CA ARG A 50 9.46 2.90 9.81
C ARG A 50 10.86 2.83 10.39
N ASN A 51 11.72 1.96 9.88
CA ASN A 51 13.11 1.85 10.34
C ASN A 51 13.88 3.14 10.04
N GLU A 52 13.72 3.71 8.85
CA GLU A 52 14.30 5.01 8.48
C GLU A 52 13.87 6.12 9.46
N ALA A 53 12.57 6.19 9.81
CA ALA A 53 12.09 7.18 10.77
C ALA A 53 12.68 6.98 12.17
N LEU A 54 12.92 5.75 12.60
CA LEU A 54 13.57 5.46 13.88
C LEU A 54 15.06 5.82 13.86
N THR A 55 15.76 5.50 12.78
CA THR A 55 17.16 5.90 12.58
C THR A 55 17.29 7.42 12.59
N ALA A 56 16.40 8.14 11.90
CA ALA A 56 16.40 9.61 11.90
C ALA A 56 16.17 10.21 13.30
N ILE A 57 15.43 9.55 14.19
CA ILE A 57 15.29 9.97 15.59
C ILE A 57 16.62 9.81 16.32
N MET A 58 17.28 8.66 16.15
CA MET A 58 18.58 8.41 16.78
C MET A 58 19.63 9.41 16.29
N ASP A 59 19.71 9.65 14.99
CA ASP A 59 20.64 10.61 14.40
C ASP A 59 20.38 12.04 14.90
N LEU A 60 19.12 12.41 15.10
CA LEU A 60 18.73 13.71 15.66
C LEU A 60 19.11 13.83 17.15
N ASP A 61 18.91 12.77 17.94
CA ASP A 61 19.31 12.72 19.34
C ASP A 61 20.83 12.86 19.46
N ASP A 62 21.60 12.15 18.63
CA ASP A 62 23.05 12.28 18.52
C ASP A 62 23.48 13.72 18.15
N GLU A 63 22.75 14.36 17.23
CA GLU A 63 23.08 15.71 16.76
C GLU A 63 22.90 16.77 17.87
N LEU A 64 21.93 16.56 18.77
CA LEU A 64 21.78 17.36 19.98
C LEU A 64 22.94 17.12 20.95
N GLU A 65 23.33 15.86 21.16
CA GLU A 65 24.45 15.50 22.05
C GLU A 65 25.78 16.11 21.58
N ARG A 66 25.99 16.20 20.26
CA ARG A 66 27.15 16.86 19.65
C ARG A 66 27.07 18.40 19.68
N GLY A 67 25.91 18.96 20.03
CA GLY A 67 25.67 20.40 20.08
C GLY A 67 25.50 21.05 18.70
N ASN A 68 25.20 20.27 17.68
CA ASN A 68 25.02 20.77 16.31
C ASN A 68 23.61 21.31 16.05
N VAL A 69 22.63 20.92 16.87
CA VAL A 69 21.26 21.46 16.86
C VAL A 69 20.90 22.03 18.22
N SER A 70 20.05 23.07 18.25
CA SER A 70 19.51 23.58 19.51
C SER A 70 18.44 22.66 20.08
N GLU A 71 18.23 22.72 21.40
CA GLU A 71 17.18 21.94 22.07
C GLU A 71 15.77 22.24 21.52
N GLY A 72 15.52 23.48 21.08
CA GLY A 72 14.24 23.87 20.48
C GLY A 72 14.00 23.25 19.11
N GLU A 73 15.04 23.23 18.26
CA GLU A 73 15.00 22.58 16.94
C GLU A 73 14.86 21.08 17.08
N HIS A 74 15.67 20.47 17.97
CA HIS A 74 15.58 19.06 18.31
C HIS A 74 14.17 18.66 18.73
N ARG A 75 13.59 19.36 19.71
CA ARG A 75 12.25 19.04 20.22
C ARG A 75 11.19 19.08 19.12
N THR A 76 11.27 20.07 18.24
CA THR A 76 10.31 20.25 17.14
C THR A 76 10.45 19.13 16.11
N ALA A 77 11.67 18.86 15.65
CA ALA A 77 11.95 17.80 14.67
C ALA A 77 11.61 16.41 15.23
N ARG A 78 11.94 16.15 16.49
CA ARG A 78 11.69 14.86 17.17
C ARG A 78 10.20 14.56 17.27
N VAL A 79 9.36 15.55 17.59
CA VAL A 79 7.89 15.36 17.62
C VAL A 79 7.36 14.94 16.25
N LEU A 80 7.86 15.52 15.16
CA LEU A 80 7.43 15.17 13.80
C LEU A 80 7.83 13.73 13.45
N LEU A 81 9.09 13.36 13.72
CA LEU A 81 9.60 12.02 13.44
C LEU A 81 8.87 10.95 14.24
N VAL A 82 8.63 11.19 15.54
CA VAL A 82 7.89 10.26 16.41
C VAL A 82 6.45 10.09 15.92
N ARG A 83 5.78 11.18 15.51
CA ARG A 83 4.42 11.10 14.95
C ARG A 83 4.40 10.29 13.65
N ARG A 84 5.39 10.49 12.77
CA ARG A 84 5.53 9.71 11.53
C ARG A 84 5.76 8.22 11.82
N ALA A 85 6.68 7.89 12.72
CA ALA A 85 6.93 6.50 13.11
C ALA A 85 5.68 5.84 13.70
N ALA A 86 4.95 6.54 14.59
CA ALA A 86 3.71 6.03 15.17
C ALA A 86 2.59 5.83 14.14
N ALA A 87 2.49 6.70 13.12
CA ALA A 87 1.53 6.52 12.04
C ALA A 87 1.85 5.27 11.21
N LEU A 88 3.13 5.09 10.84
CA LEU A 88 3.59 3.92 10.10
C LEU A 88 3.36 2.62 10.88
N ILE A 89 3.64 2.60 12.18
CA ILE A 89 3.40 1.42 13.03
C ILE A 89 1.93 1.02 13.00
N ARG A 90 1.01 1.97 13.23
CA ARG A 90 -0.44 1.69 13.22
C ARG A 90 -0.93 1.20 11.86
N GLU A 91 -0.40 1.74 10.77
CA GLU A 91 -0.79 1.32 9.43
C GLU A 91 -0.27 -0.10 9.11
N ILE A 92 0.95 -0.43 9.55
CA ILE A 92 1.49 -1.80 9.45
C ILE A 92 0.60 -2.77 10.24
N GLU A 93 0.32 -2.46 11.51
CA GLU A 93 -0.52 -3.31 12.37
C GLU A 93 -1.92 -3.53 11.78
N GLY A 94 -2.55 -2.47 11.25
CA GLY A 94 -3.85 -2.58 10.61
C GLY A 94 -3.83 -3.47 9.36
N ARG A 95 -2.78 -3.40 8.55
CA ARG A 95 -2.64 -4.27 7.37
C ARG A 95 -2.32 -5.72 7.75
N GLU A 96 -1.50 -5.95 8.77
CA GLU A 96 -1.23 -7.30 9.27
C GLU A 96 -2.51 -7.98 9.77
N GLN A 97 -3.38 -7.26 10.48
CA GLN A 97 -4.68 -7.80 10.91
C GLN A 97 -5.58 -8.19 9.72
N ILE A 98 -5.63 -7.36 8.68
CA ILE A 98 -6.41 -7.67 7.47
C ILE A 98 -5.88 -8.95 6.80
N LEU A 99 -4.55 -9.06 6.67
CA LEU A 99 -3.90 -10.24 6.08
C LEU A 99 -4.20 -11.51 6.89
N ASP A 100 -4.15 -11.43 8.22
CA ASP A 100 -4.47 -12.56 9.10
C ASP A 100 -5.93 -13.02 8.90
N GLU A 101 -6.88 -12.08 8.82
CA GLU A 101 -8.29 -12.40 8.56
C GLU A 101 -8.51 -13.02 7.17
N GLU A 102 -7.76 -12.59 6.16
CA GLU A 102 -7.80 -13.17 4.82
C GLU A 102 -7.26 -14.60 4.80
N ILE A 103 -6.14 -14.84 5.50
CA ILE A 103 -5.56 -16.19 5.66
C ILE A 103 -6.56 -17.10 6.37
N GLU A 104 -7.18 -16.65 7.46
CA GLU A 104 -8.21 -17.40 8.19
C GLU A 104 -9.37 -17.80 7.25
N ARG A 105 -9.89 -16.85 6.46
CA ARG A 105 -10.94 -17.09 5.46
C ARG A 105 -10.49 -18.10 4.40
N ALA A 106 -9.29 -17.96 3.85
CA ALA A 106 -8.75 -18.88 2.84
C ALA A 106 -8.57 -20.31 3.39
N VAL A 107 -8.12 -20.44 4.65
CA VAL A 107 -7.99 -21.73 5.35
C VAL A 107 -9.36 -22.37 5.56
N GLN A 108 -10.37 -21.60 5.97
CA GLN A 108 -11.74 -22.10 6.14
C GLN A 108 -12.33 -22.61 4.82
N LEU A 109 -12.23 -21.83 3.74
CA LEU A 109 -12.68 -22.23 2.40
C LEU A 109 -11.97 -23.51 1.91
N SER A 110 -10.66 -23.64 2.16
CA SER A 110 -9.89 -24.86 1.83
C SER A 110 -10.34 -26.09 2.63
N ARG A 111 -10.81 -25.90 3.87
CA ARG A 111 -11.35 -26.99 4.69
C ARG A 111 -12.74 -27.41 4.22
N GLU A 112 -13.59 -26.46 3.84
CA GLU A 112 -14.94 -26.74 3.32
C GLU A 112 -14.88 -27.51 2.00
N ARG A 113 -14.06 -27.06 1.04
CA ARG A 113 -13.84 -27.76 -0.25
C ARG A 113 -13.29 -29.18 -0.12
N ARG A 114 -12.66 -29.53 1.01
CA ARG A 114 -12.15 -30.89 1.27
C ARG A 114 -13.18 -31.82 1.93
N ARG A 115 -14.29 -31.26 2.42
CA ARG A 115 -15.38 -32.02 3.06
C ARG A 115 -16.52 -32.34 2.09
N GLU A 116 -16.62 -31.59 1.00
CA GLU A 116 -17.44 -31.89 -0.19
C GLU A 116 -16.75 -32.92 -1.10
#